data_AF-A0A832GHA8-F1
#
_entry.id   AF-A0A832GHA8-F1
#
_cell.length_a   1.000
_cell.length_b   1.000
_cell.length_c   1.000
_cell.angle_alpha   90.00
_cell.angle_beta   90.00
_cell.angle_gamma   90.00
#
_symmetry.space_group_name_H-M   'P 1'
#
loop_
_entity.id
_entity.type
_entity.pdbx_description
1 polymer ?
#
loop_
_entity_poly.entity_id
_entity_poly.type
_entity_poly.pdbx_seq_one_letter_code
_entity_poly.pdbx_strand_id
1 'polypeptide(L)'
;MPAPYYTISLTAGSTTVAVFVMDTDSLLTDRHNRFRQLRWLDSALGRVSATVKIVVGHHPLRSYGIYGDTRLLVRMLKPILDRHDVALYLCGHDHDLQLILHPEDRFACVVSGGGGKARRTRYGAFTRFAWTGGGFAYLACRPDRSVVVTFIGRTGRLLWCDTIQPPHASHIRMNEHRQ
;
A
#
# COMPACT_ATOMS: atom_id res chain seq x y z
N MET A 1 9.84 -0.80 -18.52
CA MET A 1 8.44 -0.98 -18.04
C MET A 1 7.51 -1.03 -19.24
N PRO A 2 6.51 -1.93 -19.28
CA PRO A 2 5.69 -2.18 -20.48
C PRO A 2 4.68 -1.08 -20.81
N ALA A 3 4.24 -0.30 -19.80
CA ALA A 3 3.35 0.85 -19.92
C ALA A 3 3.49 1.73 -18.64
N PRO A 4 2.93 2.96 -18.60
CA PRO A 4 2.95 3.80 -17.41
C PRO A 4 2.26 3.16 -16.19
N TYR A 5 1.20 2.38 -16.44
CA TYR A 5 0.51 1.58 -15.43
C TYR A 5 0.14 0.22 -16.03
N TYR A 6 0.27 -0.85 -15.24
CA TYR A 6 0.12 -2.22 -15.73
C TYR A 6 -0.12 -3.20 -14.57
N THR A 7 -0.50 -4.44 -14.89
CA THR A 7 -0.62 -5.52 -13.91
C THR A 7 0.35 -6.64 -14.24
N ILE A 8 0.91 -7.27 -13.21
CA ILE A 8 1.64 -8.53 -13.32
C ILE A 8 1.06 -9.53 -12.31
N SER A 9 1.15 -10.82 -12.61
CA SER A 9 0.79 -11.88 -11.67
C SER A 9 1.95 -12.85 -11.51
N LEU A 10 2.20 -13.25 -10.27
CA LEU A 10 3.24 -14.21 -9.91
C LEU A 10 2.56 -15.37 -9.18
N THR A 11 2.79 -16.60 -9.63
CA THR A 11 2.21 -17.80 -9.00
C THR A 11 3.32 -18.69 -8.47
N ALA A 12 3.18 -19.10 -7.21
CA ALA A 12 4.04 -20.09 -6.56
C ALA A 12 3.15 -21.07 -5.78
N GLY A 13 3.18 -22.34 -6.17
CA GLY A 13 2.25 -23.34 -5.65
C GLY A 13 0.79 -22.92 -5.87
N SER A 14 -0.02 -22.93 -4.81
CA SER A 14 -1.42 -22.48 -4.83
C SER A 14 -1.60 -20.97 -4.62
N THR A 15 -0.52 -20.21 -4.45
CA THR A 15 -0.59 -18.77 -4.17
C THR A 15 -0.32 -17.96 -5.42
N THR A 16 -1.30 -17.14 -5.82
CA THR A 16 -1.14 -16.14 -6.87
C THR A 16 -1.14 -14.74 -6.27
N VAL A 17 -0.10 -13.96 -6.56
CA VAL A 17 0.00 -12.55 -6.18
C VAL A 17 -0.16 -11.70 -7.43
N ALA A 18 -1.17 -10.82 -7.43
CA ALA A 18 -1.36 -9.83 -8.48
C ALA A 18 -0.87 -8.46 -8.01
N VAL A 19 0.01 -7.84 -8.81
CA VAL A 19 0.59 -6.52 -8.53
C VAL A 19 0.12 -5.55 -9.61
N PHE A 20 -0.54 -4.48 -9.19
CA PHE A 20 -1.03 -3.40 -10.05
C PHE A 20 -0.16 -2.17 -9.84
N VAL A 21 0.61 -1.82 -10.86
CA VAL A 21 1.51 -0.67 -10.84
C VAL A 21 0.80 0.55 -11.41
N MET A 22 0.82 1.64 -10.67
CA MET A 22 0.15 2.90 -10.98
C MET A 22 1.17 4.00 -11.27
N ASP A 23 0.90 4.80 -12.29
CA ASP A 23 1.55 6.10 -12.51
C ASP A 23 0.82 7.16 -11.67
N THR A 24 1.30 7.35 -10.44
CA THR A 24 0.74 8.35 -9.53
C THR A 24 1.02 9.79 -9.96
N ASP A 25 2.08 10.07 -10.74
CA ASP A 25 2.33 11.43 -11.24
C ASP A 25 1.19 11.87 -12.16
N SER A 26 0.83 11.00 -13.12
CA SER A 26 -0.33 11.24 -13.99
C SER A 26 -1.64 11.31 -13.20
N LEU A 27 -1.81 10.50 -12.14
CA LEU A 27 -2.98 10.63 -11.26
C LEU A 27 -3.05 12.00 -10.58
N LEU A 28 -1.92 12.60 -10.18
CA LEU A 28 -1.93 13.87 -9.46
C LEU A 28 -2.02 15.07 -10.41
N THR A 29 -1.36 15.01 -11.56
CA THR A 29 -1.15 16.19 -12.43
C THR A 29 -2.10 16.25 -13.63
N ASP A 30 -2.58 15.12 -14.15
CA ASP A 30 -3.43 15.07 -15.35
C ASP A 30 -4.82 14.54 -15.02
N ARG A 31 -5.82 15.43 -15.05
CA ARG A 31 -7.21 15.08 -14.74
C ARG A 31 -7.79 14.03 -15.70
N HIS A 32 -7.46 14.08 -16.98
CA HIS A 32 -8.05 13.18 -17.97
C HIS A 32 -7.44 11.78 -17.85
N ASN A 33 -6.11 11.70 -17.75
CA ASN A 33 -5.43 10.42 -17.51
C ASN A 33 -5.78 9.82 -16.15
N ARG A 34 -6.01 10.64 -15.12
CA ARG A 34 -6.50 10.18 -13.81
C ARG A 34 -7.74 9.31 -13.91
N PHE A 35 -8.79 9.79 -14.57
CA PHE A 35 -10.04 9.02 -14.68
C PHE A 35 -9.88 7.75 -15.51
N ARG A 36 -9.08 7.80 -16.59
CA ARG A 36 -8.78 6.62 -17.39
C ARG A 36 -8.06 5.55 -16.58
N GLN A 37 -7.03 5.94 -15.84
CA GLN A 37 -6.21 5.03 -15.06
C GLN A 37 -7.00 4.45 -13.86
N LEU A 38 -7.81 5.25 -13.16
CA LEU A 38 -8.65 4.75 -12.07
C LEU A 38 -9.73 3.78 -12.56
N ARG A 39 -10.36 4.06 -13.72
CA ARG A 39 -11.31 3.12 -14.36
C ARG A 39 -10.63 1.83 -14.79
N TRP A 40 -9.42 1.93 -15.34
CA TRP A 40 -8.60 0.77 -15.67
C TRP A 40 -8.32 -0.08 -14.42
N LEU A 41 -7.88 0.56 -13.32
CA LEU A 41 -7.55 -0.15 -12.08
C LEU A 41 -8.78 -0.87 -11.51
N ASP A 42 -9.91 -0.19 -11.39
CA ASP A 42 -11.16 -0.76 -10.90
C ASP A 42 -11.58 -1.98 -11.73
N SER A 43 -11.49 -1.88 -13.05
CA SER A 43 -11.78 -2.97 -13.97
C SER A 43 -10.77 -4.11 -13.90
N ALA A 44 -9.48 -3.82 -13.74
CA ALA A 44 -8.41 -4.81 -13.66
C ALA A 44 -8.48 -5.61 -12.35
N LEU A 45 -8.69 -4.93 -11.22
CA LEU A 45 -8.86 -5.55 -9.90
C LEU A 45 -10.10 -6.47 -9.85
N GLY A 46 -11.17 -6.12 -10.55
CA GLY A 46 -12.38 -6.93 -10.63
C GLY A 46 -12.28 -8.17 -11.53
N ARG A 47 -11.33 -8.18 -12.49
CA ARG A 47 -11.13 -9.32 -13.41
C ARG A 47 -10.08 -10.31 -12.94
N VAL A 48 -9.07 -9.86 -12.20
CA VAL A 48 -7.96 -10.72 -11.79
C VAL A 48 -8.34 -11.55 -10.56
N SER A 49 -8.29 -12.87 -10.71
CA SER A 49 -8.37 -13.83 -9.60
C SER A 49 -6.97 -14.08 -9.04
N ALA A 50 -6.73 -13.66 -7.78
CA ALA A 50 -5.47 -13.80 -7.09
C ALA A 50 -5.69 -14.00 -5.59
N THR A 51 -4.77 -14.73 -4.93
CA THR A 51 -4.75 -14.94 -3.48
C THR A 51 -4.50 -13.62 -2.75
N VAL A 52 -3.56 -12.81 -3.26
CA VAL A 52 -3.20 -11.50 -2.70
C VAL A 52 -3.16 -10.47 -3.84
N LYS A 53 -3.81 -9.32 -3.64
CA LYS A 53 -3.77 -8.16 -4.54
C LYS A 53 -2.95 -7.04 -3.90
N ILE A 54 -1.98 -6.51 -4.62
CA ILE A 54 -1.09 -5.44 -4.18
C ILE A 54 -1.17 -4.31 -5.19
N VAL A 55 -1.32 -3.07 -4.72
CA VAL A 55 -1.24 -1.88 -5.57
C VAL A 55 0.04 -1.12 -5.24
N VAL A 56 0.75 -0.67 -6.26
CA VAL A 56 2.03 0.05 -6.14
C VAL A 56 1.90 1.41 -6.81
N GLY A 57 2.35 2.47 -6.14
CA GLY A 57 2.47 3.82 -6.70
C GLY A 57 3.72 4.53 -6.19
N HIS A 58 4.08 5.68 -6.76
CA HIS A 58 5.22 6.45 -6.24
C HIS A 58 4.84 7.20 -4.95
N HIS A 59 3.75 7.97 -4.98
CA HIS A 59 3.31 8.84 -3.88
C HIS A 59 2.58 8.07 -2.77
N PRO A 60 2.71 8.49 -1.50
CA PRO A 60 2.03 7.84 -0.39
C PRO A 60 0.52 8.10 -0.40
N LEU A 61 -0.27 7.06 -0.15
CA LEU A 61 -1.68 7.23 0.21
C LEU A 61 -1.79 7.70 1.66
N ARG A 62 -1.11 6.98 2.57
CA ARG A 62 -0.90 7.38 3.98
C ARG A 62 0.59 7.60 4.23
N SER A 63 0.93 8.65 4.98
CA SER A 63 2.31 8.86 5.45
C SER A 63 2.39 9.77 6.67
N TYR A 64 3.33 9.49 7.56
CA TYR A 64 3.76 10.38 8.63
C TYR A 64 5.12 11.06 8.34
N GLY A 65 5.62 10.90 7.12
CA GLY A 65 6.80 11.58 6.58
C GLY A 65 6.56 13.06 6.33
N ILE A 66 7.44 13.68 5.54
CA ILE A 66 7.42 15.15 5.34
C ILE A 66 6.23 15.61 4.50
N TYR A 67 5.78 14.77 3.56
CA TYR A 67 4.68 15.11 2.65
C TYR A 67 3.30 14.77 3.22
N GLY A 68 3.24 13.79 4.12
CA GLY A 68 1.99 13.32 4.71
C GLY A 68 1.08 12.58 3.71
N ASP A 69 -0.18 12.41 4.10
CA ASP A 69 -1.19 11.77 3.25
C ASP A 69 -1.44 12.55 1.95
N THR A 70 -1.47 11.84 0.82
CA THR A 70 -1.90 12.43 -0.46
C THR A 70 -3.43 12.44 -0.54
N ARG A 71 -4.04 13.57 -0.16
CA ARG A 71 -5.51 13.76 -0.08
C ARG A 71 -6.27 13.32 -1.33
N LEU A 72 -5.70 13.49 -2.52
CA LEU A 72 -6.35 13.08 -3.76
C LEU A 72 -6.42 11.55 -3.88
N LEU A 73 -5.35 10.84 -3.50
CA LEU A 73 -5.31 9.37 -3.49
C LEU A 73 -6.26 8.80 -2.42
N VAL A 74 -6.30 9.40 -1.23
CA VAL A 74 -7.28 9.04 -0.19
C VAL A 74 -8.72 9.21 -0.69
N ARG A 75 -9.01 10.25 -1.48
CA ARG A 75 -10.35 10.50 -2.00
C ARG A 75 -10.76 9.59 -3.15
N MET A 76 -9.83 9.31 -4.07
CA MET A 76 -10.17 8.70 -5.36
C MET A 76 -9.65 7.28 -5.55
N LEU A 77 -8.52 6.93 -4.94
CA LEU A 77 -7.89 5.62 -5.07
C LEU A 77 -8.35 4.68 -3.94
N LYS A 78 -8.30 5.13 -2.69
CA LYS A 78 -8.72 4.34 -1.51
C LYS A 78 -10.07 3.62 -1.70
N PRO A 79 -11.16 4.27 -2.18
CA PRO A 79 -12.45 3.59 -2.33
C PRO A 79 -12.44 2.43 -3.34
N ILE A 80 -11.51 2.44 -4.30
CA ILE A 80 -11.31 1.33 -5.24
C ILE A 80 -10.54 0.20 -4.54
N LEU A 81 -9.47 0.53 -3.82
CA LEU A 81 -8.67 -0.46 -3.09
C LEU A 81 -9.51 -1.22 -2.05
N ASP A 82 -10.33 -0.48 -1.30
CA ASP A 82 -11.24 -1.04 -0.29
C ASP A 82 -12.27 -2.01 -0.91
N ARG A 83 -12.84 -1.64 -2.07
CA ARG A 83 -13.87 -2.43 -2.77
C ARG A 83 -13.35 -3.76 -3.29
N HIS A 84 -12.07 -3.82 -3.64
CA HIS A 84 -11.44 -4.98 -4.27
C HIS A 84 -10.58 -5.82 -3.32
N ASP A 85 -10.69 -5.57 -2.02
CA ASP A 85 -9.93 -6.24 -0.95
C ASP A 85 -8.43 -6.30 -1.25
N VAL A 86 -7.88 -5.15 -1.67
CA VAL A 86 -6.43 -5.00 -1.81
C VAL A 86 -5.77 -5.24 -0.45
N ALA A 87 -4.68 -6.01 -0.43
CA ALA A 87 -3.96 -6.31 0.81
C ALA A 87 -3.06 -5.15 1.23
N LEU A 88 -2.25 -4.68 0.28
CA LEU A 88 -1.22 -3.67 0.52
C LEU A 88 -1.26 -2.58 -0.56
N TYR A 89 -1.08 -1.33 -0.12
CA TYR A 89 -0.62 -0.24 -0.97
C TYR A 89 0.86 0.03 -0.69
N LEU A 90 1.71 -0.14 -1.70
CA LEU A 90 3.15 0.09 -1.60
C LEU A 90 3.52 1.40 -2.26
N CYS A 91 4.37 2.19 -1.60
CA CYS A 91 4.87 3.43 -2.16
C CYS A 91 6.30 3.78 -1.73
N GLY A 92 6.83 4.84 -2.35
CA GLY A 92 8.06 5.51 -1.94
C GLY A 92 7.78 6.97 -1.63
N HIS A 93 8.50 7.87 -2.31
CA HIS A 93 8.42 9.34 -2.25
C HIS A 93 8.83 9.96 -0.92
N ASP A 94 8.30 9.47 0.20
CA ASP A 94 8.90 9.71 1.50
C ASP A 94 10.16 8.87 1.65
N HIS A 95 11.23 9.52 2.07
CA HIS A 95 12.58 8.98 2.12
C HIS A 95 12.82 8.24 3.44
N ASP A 96 11.89 7.36 3.80
CA ASP A 96 11.85 6.60 5.04
C ASP A 96 11.20 5.22 4.81
N LEU A 97 11.06 4.46 5.90
CA LEU A 97 10.33 3.21 5.92
C LEU A 97 9.16 3.33 6.90
N GLN A 98 7.95 2.94 6.48
CA GLN A 98 6.77 3.00 7.35
C GLN A 98 5.82 1.83 7.08
N LEU A 99 5.15 1.37 8.14
CA LEU A 99 3.96 0.53 8.08
C LEU A 99 2.83 1.27 8.78
N ILE A 100 1.74 1.52 8.05
CA ILE A 100 0.60 2.30 8.54
C ILE A 100 -0.68 1.48 8.37
N LEU A 101 -1.44 1.40 9.46
CA LEU A 101 -2.70 0.66 9.56
C LEU A 101 -3.82 1.63 9.97
N HIS A 102 -4.29 2.42 9.00
CA HIS A 102 -5.33 3.41 9.24
C HIS A 102 -6.70 2.70 9.41
N PRO A 103 -7.51 3.04 10.44
CA PRO A 103 -8.74 2.31 10.76
C PRO A 103 -9.82 2.42 9.67
N GLU A 104 -9.75 3.46 8.83
CA GLU A 104 -10.67 3.64 7.70
C GLU A 104 -10.26 2.87 6.44
N ASP A 105 -9.06 2.28 6.40
CA ASP A 105 -8.52 1.59 5.22
C ASP A 105 -8.66 0.06 5.41
N ARG A 106 -9.13 -0.67 4.39
CA ARG A 106 -9.21 -2.15 4.42
C ARG A 106 -7.89 -2.83 4.06
N PHE A 107 -6.85 -2.05 3.78
CA PHE A 107 -5.53 -2.45 3.35
C PHE A 107 -4.45 -1.80 4.23
N ALA A 108 -3.23 -2.33 4.22
CA ALA A 108 -2.10 -1.69 4.88
C ALA A 108 -1.31 -0.80 3.90
N CYS A 109 -0.81 0.34 4.38
CA CYS A 109 0.12 1.18 3.62
C CYS A 109 1.56 0.88 4.03
N VAL A 110 2.42 0.58 3.06
CA VAL A 110 3.85 0.35 3.26
C VAL A 110 4.63 1.39 2.47
N VAL A 111 5.38 2.23 3.18
CA VAL A 111 6.36 3.15 2.59
C VAL A 111 7.72 2.46 2.60
N SER A 112 8.33 2.32 1.44
CA SER A 112 9.67 1.76 1.25
C SER A 112 10.54 2.69 0.39
N GLY A 113 10.68 3.96 0.78
CA GLY A 113 11.47 4.97 0.07
C GLY A 113 12.89 5.19 0.61
N GLY A 114 13.38 4.27 1.45
CA GLY A 114 14.71 4.31 2.08
C GLY A 114 15.89 3.88 1.18
N GLY A 115 15.71 3.75 -0.14
CA GLY A 115 16.74 3.25 -1.05
C GLY A 115 17.89 4.23 -1.36
N GLY A 116 17.75 5.51 -0.97
CA GLY A 116 18.74 6.55 -1.24
C GLY A 116 18.95 7.48 -0.04
N LYS A 117 18.71 8.79 -0.23
CA LYS A 117 18.77 9.77 0.87
C LYS A 117 17.69 9.47 1.89
N ALA A 118 18.00 9.51 3.19
CA ALA A 118 17.01 9.39 4.25
C ALA A 118 16.46 10.77 4.68
N ARG A 119 15.17 10.83 5.02
CA ARG A 119 14.51 11.99 5.65
C ARG A 119 13.90 11.59 6.99
N ARG A 120 13.73 12.57 7.87
CA ARG A 120 13.11 12.34 9.19
C ARG A 120 11.68 11.88 9.00
N THR A 121 11.34 10.80 9.69
CA THR A 121 9.97 10.30 9.84
C THR A 121 9.56 10.37 11.31
N ARG A 122 8.28 10.15 11.58
CA ARG A 122 7.75 10.10 12.96
C ARG A 122 6.70 9.00 13.08
N TYR A 123 6.55 8.49 14.29
CA TYR A 123 5.35 7.73 14.65
C TYR A 123 4.17 8.70 14.76
N GLY A 124 3.02 8.27 14.24
CA GLY A 124 1.73 8.90 14.51
C GLY A 124 0.68 7.86 14.88
N ALA A 125 -0.57 8.30 14.99
CA ALA A 125 -1.67 7.53 15.59
C ALA A 125 -1.86 6.11 15.04
N PHE A 126 -1.55 5.89 13.77
CA PHE A 126 -1.77 4.61 13.07
C PHE A 126 -0.48 3.99 12.52
N THR A 127 0.67 4.50 12.96
CA THR A 127 1.98 3.95 12.58
C THR A 127 2.29 2.72 13.41
N ARG A 128 2.46 1.57 12.74
CA ARG A 128 2.97 0.34 13.36
C ARG A 128 4.48 0.32 13.42
N PHE A 129 5.12 0.84 12.38
CA PHE A 129 6.56 0.93 12.28
C PHE A 129 6.96 2.17 11.50
N ALA A 130 8.04 2.83 11.93
CA ALA A 130 8.66 3.95 11.26
C ALA A 130 10.18 3.87 11.44
N TRP A 131 10.95 4.11 10.38
CA TRP A 131 12.41 4.13 10.44
C TRP A 131 13.03 5.14 9.46
N THR A 132 13.97 5.93 10.00
CA THR A 132 14.88 6.77 9.24
C THR A 132 16.28 6.16 9.33
N GLY A 133 16.93 5.93 8.19
CA GLY A 133 18.26 5.31 8.15
C GLY A 133 18.53 4.48 6.89
N GLY A 134 17.56 4.41 5.98
CA GLY A 134 17.62 3.64 4.75
C GLY A 134 17.35 2.16 4.96
N GLY A 135 17.06 1.47 3.87
CA GLY A 135 16.61 0.08 3.85
C GLY A 135 15.46 -0.14 2.87
N PHE A 136 14.78 -1.27 3.01
CA PHE A 136 13.69 -1.69 2.14
C PHE A 136 12.70 -2.62 2.87
N ALA A 137 11.51 -2.78 2.28
CA ALA A 137 10.55 -3.80 2.70
C ALA A 137 10.72 -5.09 1.87
N TYR A 138 10.63 -6.24 2.54
CA TYR A 138 10.51 -7.57 1.96
C TYR A 138 9.13 -8.14 2.29
N LEU A 139 8.48 -8.77 1.32
CA LEU A 139 7.12 -9.28 1.44
C LEU A 139 7.09 -10.79 1.20
N ALA A 140 6.45 -11.53 2.08
CA ALA A 140 6.12 -12.95 1.87
C ALA A 140 4.61 -13.15 1.94
N CYS A 141 4.01 -13.54 0.81
CA CYS A 141 2.57 -13.81 0.71
C CYS A 141 2.29 -15.30 0.95
N ARG A 142 1.22 -15.61 1.68
CA ARG A 142 0.85 -16.97 2.07
C ARG A 142 -0.49 -17.43 1.44
N PRO A 143 -0.75 -18.75 1.38
CA PRO A 143 -2.00 -19.28 0.84
C PRO A 143 -3.26 -18.81 1.59
N ASP A 144 -3.13 -18.50 2.88
CA ASP A 144 -4.21 -17.97 3.73
C ASP A 144 -4.48 -16.46 3.51
N ARG A 145 -3.87 -15.87 2.46
CA ARG A 145 -3.90 -14.44 2.10
C ARG A 145 -3.13 -13.51 3.03
N SER A 146 -2.55 -14.03 4.10
CA SER A 146 -1.73 -13.19 4.98
C SER A 146 -0.42 -12.78 4.28
N VAL A 147 0.06 -11.59 4.62
CA VAL A 147 1.31 -11.04 4.07
C VAL A 147 2.24 -10.69 5.22
N VAL A 148 3.40 -11.35 5.27
CA VAL A 148 4.48 -10.96 6.18
C VAL A 148 5.22 -9.78 5.56
N VAL A 149 5.28 -8.67 6.31
CA VAL A 149 6.00 -7.45 5.95
C VAL A 149 7.23 -7.34 6.84
N THR A 150 8.40 -7.44 6.22
CA THR A 150 9.70 -7.36 6.90
C THR A 150 10.44 -6.12 6.46
N PHE A 151 10.85 -5.26 7.40
CA PHE A 151 11.73 -4.13 7.10
C PHE A 151 13.18 -4.49 7.39
N ILE A 152 14.02 -4.31 6.39
CA ILE A 152 15.46 -4.61 6.45
C ILE A 152 16.21 -3.29 6.27
N GLY A 153 17.09 -2.97 7.21
CA GLY A 153 17.92 -1.78 7.15
C GLY A 153 19.01 -1.88 6.08
N ARG A 154 19.60 -0.75 5.70
CA ARG A 154 20.67 -0.67 4.68
C ARG A 154 21.89 -1.58 4.91
N THR A 155 22.10 -2.08 6.13
CA THR A 155 23.19 -3.01 6.49
C THR A 155 22.76 -4.48 6.49
N GLY A 156 21.52 -4.79 6.10
CA GLY A 156 20.94 -6.13 6.18
C GLY A 156 20.32 -6.47 7.55
N ARG A 157 20.39 -5.56 8.54
CA ARG A 157 19.79 -5.77 9.86
C ARG A 157 18.26 -5.81 9.75
N LEU A 158 17.63 -6.83 10.34
CA LEU A 158 16.18 -6.86 10.56
C LEU A 158 15.78 -5.69 11.47
N LEU A 159 14.90 -4.82 10.99
CA LEU A 159 14.38 -3.70 11.76
C LEU A 159 13.01 -4.00 12.36
N TRP A 160 12.17 -4.70 11.59
CA TRP A 160 10.80 -5.02 11.99
C TRP A 160 10.24 -6.17 11.16
N CYS A 161 9.29 -6.91 11.71
CA CYS A 161 8.53 -7.94 11.03
C CYS A 161 7.10 -7.94 11.61
N ASP A 162 6.10 -7.88 10.73
CA ASP A 162 4.69 -7.97 11.11
C ASP A 162 3.93 -8.83 10.10
N THR A 163 2.79 -9.40 10.50
CA THR A 163 1.90 -10.14 9.60
C THR A 163 0.60 -9.38 9.41
N ILE A 164 0.32 -9.01 8.18
CA ILE A 164 -0.91 -8.34 7.77
C ILE A 164 -1.94 -9.39 7.37
N GLN A 165 -3.17 -9.23 7.87
CA GLN A 165 -4.33 -10.07 7.56
C GLN A 165 -5.37 -9.25 6.78
N PRO A 166 -5.46 -9.40 5.45
CA PRO A 166 -6.47 -8.72 4.64
C PRO A 166 -7.84 -9.45 4.64
N PRO A 167 -8.97 -8.72 4.56
CA PRO A 167 -9.08 -7.27 4.70
C PRO A 167 -8.84 -6.82 6.15
N HIS A 168 -8.08 -5.75 6.33
CA HIS A 168 -7.56 -5.27 7.61
C HIS A 168 -8.59 -4.46 8.45
N ALA A 169 -9.81 -4.22 7.95
CA ALA A 169 -10.78 -3.43 8.70
C ALA A 169 -11.34 -4.20 9.91
N SER A 170 -10.97 -3.76 11.11
CA SER A 170 -11.76 -3.99 12.31
C SER A 170 -13.11 -3.28 12.12
N HIS A 171 -14.21 -4.04 12.06
CA HIS A 171 -15.55 -3.49 12.13
C HIS A 171 -15.65 -2.60 13.37
N ILE A 172 -15.60 -1.27 13.20
CA ILE A 172 -16.28 -0.39 14.13
C ILE A 172 -17.76 -0.70 13.90
N ARG A 173 -18.31 -1.62 14.69
CA ARG A 173 -19.74 -1.57 14.98
C ARG A 173 -19.95 -0.19 15.57
N MET A 174 -20.45 0.75 14.76
CA MET A 174 -21.10 1.91 15.33
C MET A 174 -22.22 1.32 16.18
N ASN A 175 -22.03 1.34 17.50
CA ASN A 175 -23.16 1.17 18.40
C ASN A 175 -24.10 2.32 18.07
N GLU A 176 -25.16 2.02 17.33
CA GLU A 176 -26.41 2.74 17.43
C GLU A 176 -26.87 2.60 18.88
N HIS A 177 -26.31 3.41 19.77
CA HIS A 177 -26.99 3.73 21.01
C HIS A 177 -28.06 4.75 20.67
N ARG A 178 -29.25 4.19 20.42
CA ARG A 178 -30.48 4.70 21.02
C ARG A 178 -30.16 5.21 22.43
N GLN A 179 -30.35 6.51 22.67
CA GLN A 179 -31.55 7.07 23.29
C GLN A 179 -31.55 8.59 23.07
#